data_AF-A0A503ASG6-F1
#
_entry.id   AF-A0A503ASG6-F1
#
_cell.length_a   1.000
_cell.length_b   1.000
_cell.length_c   1.000
_cell.angle_alpha   90.00
_cell.angle_beta   90.00
_cell.angle_gamma   90.00
#
_symmetry.space_group_name_H-M   'P 1'
#
loop_
_entity.id
_entity.type
_entity.pdbx_description
1 polymer ?
#
loop_
_entity_poly.entity_id
_entity_poly.type
_entity_poly.pdbx_seq_one_letter_code
_entity_poly.pdbx_strand_id
1 'polypeptide(L)'
;MAKKPMTREELLAQLDALDNSTEIGKLNAEITRLTNENSTLVGQRQELERQLKQEREALQLVRDAIRKVDVRTRSHGADRPGHAEGAAAADRADRMAVAEVRAGIVRGTHDPATGLPYTAETKPQRDLAAGAPRMTQKELTTFFPALSGPEVDDTDNADAMLDAELAEANAALAQGALAIASGE
;
A
#
# COMPACT_ATOMS: atom_id res chain seq x y z
N MET A 1 74.55 47.44 -47.76
CA MET A 1 75.13 46.48 -46.79
C MET A 1 74.64 45.10 -47.16
N ALA A 2 75.42 44.32 -47.91
CA ALA A 2 75.06 42.93 -48.21
C ALA A 2 75.12 42.12 -46.90
N LYS A 3 74.04 41.43 -46.54
CA LYS A 3 74.04 40.52 -45.37
C LYS A 3 75.17 39.51 -45.56
N LYS A 4 76.01 39.32 -44.54
CA LYS A 4 77.01 38.25 -44.55
C LYS A 4 76.30 36.92 -44.81
N PRO A 5 76.86 36.05 -45.67
CA PRO A 5 76.29 34.73 -45.89
C PRO A 5 76.26 33.96 -44.58
N MET A 6 75.11 33.34 -44.31
CA MET A 6 74.85 32.59 -43.10
C MET A 6 75.74 31.35 -43.04
N THR A 7 76.26 31.03 -41.86
CA THR A 7 77.15 29.87 -41.73
C THR A 7 76.35 28.57 -41.76
N ARG A 8 77.00 27.46 -42.12
CA ARG A 8 76.35 26.14 -42.20
C ARG A 8 75.73 25.72 -40.86
N GLU A 9 76.39 26.04 -39.74
CA GLU A 9 75.91 25.73 -38.40
C GLU A 9 74.66 26.53 -38.04
N GLU A 10 74.61 27.82 -38.41
CA GLU A 10 73.42 28.66 -38.22
C GLU A 10 72.22 28.16 -39.04
N LEU A 11 72.44 27.66 -40.26
CA LEU A 11 71.37 27.09 -41.10
C LEU A 11 70.83 25.76 -40.53
N LEU A 12 71.70 24.90 -40.00
CA LEU A 12 71.27 23.65 -39.35
C LEU A 12 70.48 23.93 -38.08
N ALA A 13 70.93 24.86 -37.23
CA ALA A 13 70.20 25.25 -36.03
C ALA A 13 68.82 25.86 -36.35
N GLN A 14 68.69 26.61 -37.45
CA GLN A 14 67.40 27.11 -37.92
C GLN A 14 66.48 26.00 -38.43
N LEU A 15 67.03 25.00 -39.13
CA LEU A 15 66.28 23.84 -39.61
C LEU A 15 65.74 23.03 -38.43
N ASP A 16 66.59 22.72 -37.45
CA ASP A 16 66.19 21.99 -36.24
C ASP A 16 65.14 22.76 -35.43
N ALA A 17 65.26 24.09 -35.33
CA ALA A 17 64.26 24.93 -34.67
C ALA A 17 62.92 24.95 -35.41
N LEU A 18 62.94 24.97 -36.75
CA LEU A 18 61.76 24.87 -37.59
C LEU A 18 61.07 23.50 -37.43
N ASP A 19 61.84 22.41 -37.48
CA ASP A 19 61.31 21.05 -37.33
C ASP A 19 60.66 20.87 -35.96
N ASN A 20 61.35 21.28 -34.89
CA ASN A 20 60.80 21.27 -33.52
C ASN A 20 59.52 22.12 -33.41
N SER A 21 59.48 23.30 -34.05
CA SER A 21 58.28 24.14 -34.04
C SER A 21 57.09 23.48 -34.73
N THR A 22 57.32 22.74 -35.83
CA THR A 22 56.23 22.04 -36.53
C THR A 22 55.72 20.84 -35.74
N GLU A 23 56.61 20.10 -35.08
CA GLU A 23 56.25 18.97 -34.22
C GLU A 23 55.48 19.44 -32.98
N ILE A 24 55.92 20.51 -32.33
CA ILE A 24 55.21 21.16 -31.22
C ILE A 24 53.80 21.60 -31.67
N GLY A 25 53.67 22.15 -32.88
CA GLY A 25 52.37 22.52 -33.46
C GLY A 25 51.42 21.31 -33.60
N LYS A 26 51.92 20.18 -34.11
CA LYS A 26 51.14 18.93 -34.23
C LYS A 26 50.75 18.38 -32.87
N LEU A 27 51.68 18.35 -31.91
CA LEU A 27 51.42 17.88 -30.55
C LEU A 27 50.36 18.75 -29.86
N ASN A 28 50.41 20.07 -30.00
CA ASN A 28 49.40 20.97 -29.43
C ASN A 28 48.02 20.78 -30.06
N ALA A 29 47.95 20.52 -31.36
CA ALA A 29 46.69 20.20 -32.04
C ALA A 29 46.10 18.88 -31.51
N GLU A 30 46.93 17.85 -31.31
CA GLU A 30 46.49 16.57 -30.77
C GLU A 30 46.09 16.69 -29.29
N ILE A 31 46.84 17.44 -28.47
CA ILE A 31 46.45 17.74 -27.08
C ILE A 31 45.08 18.41 -27.03
N THR A 32 44.84 19.39 -27.91
CA THR A 32 43.55 20.10 -27.96
C THR A 32 42.42 19.15 -28.36
N ARG A 33 42.66 18.29 -29.35
CA ARG A 33 41.71 17.26 -29.77
C ARG A 33 41.38 16.30 -28.63
N LEU A 34 42.40 15.70 -28.00
CA LEU A 34 42.24 14.76 -26.91
C LEU A 34 41.57 15.40 -25.68
N THR A 35 41.85 16.68 -25.43
CA THR A 35 41.19 17.43 -24.35
C THR A 35 39.70 17.58 -24.60
N ASN A 36 39.32 17.95 -25.83
CA ASN A 36 37.91 18.09 -26.22
C ASN A 36 37.18 16.73 -26.24
N GLU A 37 37.85 15.66 -26.67
CA GLU A 37 37.30 14.31 -26.63
C GLU A 37 37.09 13.86 -25.18
N ASN A 38 38.07 14.06 -24.30
CA ASN A 38 37.93 13.76 -22.88
C ASN A 38 36.80 14.56 -22.22
N SER A 39 36.65 15.86 -22.51
CA SER A 39 35.53 16.63 -21.94
C SER A 39 34.17 16.08 -22.39
N THR A 40 34.09 15.65 -23.65
CA THR A 40 32.86 15.06 -24.21
C THR A 40 32.55 13.72 -23.56
N LEU A 41 33.55 12.84 -23.43
CA LEU A 41 33.40 11.53 -22.79
C LEU A 41 33.04 11.64 -21.31
N VAL A 42 33.62 12.61 -20.59
CA VAL A 42 33.27 12.88 -19.19
C VAL A 42 31.82 13.33 -19.08
N GLY A 43 31.36 14.22 -19.97
CA GLY A 43 29.96 14.64 -20.00
C GLY A 43 29.00 13.48 -20.28
N GLN A 44 29.31 12.64 -21.27
CA GLN A 44 28.53 11.44 -21.58
C GLN A 44 28.47 10.47 -20.40
N ARG A 45 29.61 10.24 -19.73
CA ARG A 45 29.68 9.37 -18.56
C ARG A 45 28.81 9.88 -17.41
N GLN A 46 28.86 11.18 -17.11
CA GLN A 46 28.03 11.78 -16.05
C GLN A 46 26.53 11.64 -16.34
N GLU A 47 26.13 11.83 -17.60
CA GLU A 47 24.74 11.66 -18.01
C GLU A 47 24.27 10.20 -17.90
N LEU A 48 25.11 9.24 -18.32
CA LEU A 48 24.82 7.81 -18.15
C LEU A 48 24.73 7.42 -16.66
N GLU A 49 25.62 7.94 -15.81
CA GLU A 49 25.56 7.72 -14.36
C GLU A 49 24.25 8.27 -13.75
N ARG A 50 23.78 9.43 -14.23
CA ARG A 50 22.50 10.02 -13.85
C ARG A 50 21.31 9.13 -14.27
N GLN A 51 21.31 8.65 -15.52
CA GLN A 51 20.27 7.75 -16.03
C GLN A 51 20.22 6.45 -15.23
N LEU A 52 21.38 5.84 -14.97
CA LEU A 52 21.49 4.59 -14.22
C LEU A 52 20.96 4.76 -12.78
N LYS A 53 21.20 5.92 -12.15
CA LYS A 53 20.61 6.24 -10.85
C LYS A 53 19.08 6.30 -10.92
N GLN A 54 18.53 6.95 -11.94
CA GLN A 54 17.08 7.04 -12.15
C GLN A 54 16.45 5.66 -12.39
N GLU A 55 17.10 4.80 -13.18
CA GLU A 55 16.64 3.43 -13.40
C GLU A 55 16.67 2.59 -12.11
N ARG A 56 17.72 2.72 -11.29
CA ARG A 56 17.79 2.05 -9.98
C ARG A 56 16.66 2.49 -9.06
N GLU A 57 16.36 3.78 -9.01
CA GLU A 57 15.24 4.33 -8.23
C GLU A 57 13.89 3.80 -8.75
N ALA A 58 13.68 3.78 -10.07
CA ALA A 58 12.48 3.24 -10.69
C ALA A 58 12.30 1.74 -10.40
N LEU A 59 13.37 0.94 -10.52
CA LEU A 59 13.36 -0.48 -10.19
C LEU A 59 13.06 -0.73 -8.71
N GLN A 60 13.58 0.12 -7.83
CA GLN A 60 13.28 0.03 -6.39
C GLN A 60 11.80 0.33 -6.13
N LEU A 61 11.23 1.35 -6.78
CA LEU A 61 9.81 1.66 -6.69
C LEU A 61 8.93 0.50 -7.19
N VAL A 62 9.29 -0.09 -8.33
CA VAL A 62 8.60 -1.28 -8.87
C VAL A 62 8.70 -2.45 -7.88
N ARG A 63 9.88 -2.70 -7.32
CA ARG A 63 10.09 -3.75 -6.30
C ARG A 63 9.22 -3.51 -5.07
N ASP A 64 9.12 -2.28 -4.59
CA ASP A 64 8.32 -1.95 -3.41
C ASP A 64 6.81 -2.02 -3.72
N ALA A 65 6.38 -1.69 -4.93
CA ALA A 65 5.01 -1.91 -5.39
C ALA A 65 4.66 -3.40 -5.47
N ILE A 66 5.54 -4.22 -6.06
CA ILE A 66 5.39 -5.67 -6.13
C ILE A 66 5.33 -6.27 -4.72
N ARG A 67 6.22 -5.85 -3.81
CA ARG A 67 6.19 -6.30 -2.41
C ARG A 67 4.88 -5.95 -1.72
N LYS A 68 4.32 -4.75 -1.94
CA LYS A 68 3.01 -4.38 -1.38
C LYS A 68 1.90 -5.28 -1.90
N VAL A 69 1.91 -5.60 -3.19
CA VAL A 69 0.94 -6.53 -3.79
C VAL A 69 1.13 -7.95 -3.23
N ASP A 70 2.37 -8.46 -3.18
CA ASP A 70 2.69 -9.81 -2.67
C ASP A 70 2.35 -9.96 -1.17
N VAL A 71 2.61 -8.94 -0.35
CA VAL A 71 2.21 -8.93 1.06
C VAL A 71 0.68 -8.90 1.18
N ARG A 72 -0.02 -8.13 0.34
CA ARG A 72 -1.50 -8.10 0.32
C ARG A 72 -2.08 -9.45 -0.12
N THR A 73 -1.51 -10.12 -1.12
CA THR A 73 -1.99 -11.43 -1.59
C THR A 73 -1.66 -12.56 -0.62
N ARG A 74 -0.53 -12.50 0.11
CA ARG A 74 -0.20 -13.50 1.15
C ARG A 74 -0.96 -13.31 2.47
N SER A 75 -1.21 -12.07 2.88
CA SER A 75 -1.98 -11.78 4.10
C SER A 75 -3.49 -12.01 3.92
N HIS A 76 -4.01 -11.82 2.70
CA HIS A 76 -5.36 -12.24 2.29
C HIS A 76 -5.32 -13.59 1.59
N GLY A 77 -4.78 -14.59 2.31
CA GLY A 77 -4.44 -15.91 1.80
C GLY A 77 -5.44 -16.48 0.78
N ALA A 78 -4.87 -17.03 -0.30
CA ALA A 78 -5.53 -17.73 -1.39
C ALA A 78 -6.33 -18.99 -0.99
N ASP A 79 -6.42 -19.31 0.30
CA ASP A 79 -7.05 -20.55 0.81
C ASP A 79 -8.42 -20.32 1.47
N ARG A 80 -8.97 -19.10 1.48
CA ARG A 80 -10.36 -18.88 1.94
C ARG A 80 -11.33 -18.75 0.75
N PRO A 81 -12.31 -19.65 0.60
CA PRO A 81 -13.39 -19.45 -0.37
C PRO A 81 -14.13 -18.13 -0.05
N GLY A 82 -14.27 -17.26 -1.06
CA GLY A 82 -14.87 -15.91 -0.95
C GLY A 82 -13.90 -14.74 -1.04
N HIS A 83 -12.57 -14.96 -1.00
CA HIS A 83 -11.60 -13.85 -1.00
C HIS A 83 -11.46 -13.14 -2.36
N ALA A 84 -11.54 -13.89 -3.47
CA ALA A 84 -11.56 -13.33 -4.82
C ALA A 84 -12.82 -12.48 -5.07
N GLU A 85 -13.95 -12.88 -4.49
CA GLU A 85 -15.21 -12.13 -4.56
C GLU A 85 -15.12 -10.85 -3.73
N GLY A 86 -14.50 -10.90 -2.54
CA GLY A 86 -14.25 -9.73 -1.69
C GLY A 86 -13.28 -8.72 -2.30
N ALA A 87 -12.19 -9.18 -2.93
CA ALA A 87 -11.24 -8.30 -3.61
C ALA A 87 -11.87 -7.65 -4.86
N ALA A 88 -12.61 -8.42 -5.67
CA ALA A 88 -13.34 -7.88 -6.79
C ALA A 88 -14.48 -6.93 -6.35
N ALA A 89 -15.09 -7.16 -5.18
CA ALA A 89 -16.07 -6.24 -4.59
C ALA A 89 -15.42 -4.95 -4.09
N ALA A 90 -14.24 -5.02 -3.47
CA ALA A 90 -13.48 -3.85 -3.04
C ALA A 90 -13.02 -2.99 -4.23
N ASP A 91 -12.47 -3.60 -5.28
CA ASP A 91 -12.08 -2.89 -6.50
C ASP A 91 -13.29 -2.28 -7.25
N ARG A 92 -14.48 -2.87 -7.12
CA ARG A 92 -15.73 -2.28 -7.62
C ARG A 92 -16.18 -1.12 -6.73
N ALA A 93 -16.09 -1.26 -5.42
CA ALA A 93 -16.46 -0.23 -4.45
C ALA A 93 -15.56 1.02 -4.59
N ASP A 94 -14.25 0.85 -4.76
CA ASP A 94 -13.32 1.97 -4.97
C ASP A 94 -13.60 2.71 -6.29
N ARG A 95 -13.91 1.97 -7.36
CA ARG A 95 -14.32 2.58 -8.65
C ARG A 95 -15.65 3.31 -8.54
N MET A 96 -16.62 2.76 -7.80
CA MET A 96 -17.89 3.43 -7.53
C MET A 96 -17.70 4.68 -6.67
N ALA A 97 -16.87 4.64 -5.64
CA ALA A 97 -16.57 5.80 -4.80
C ALA A 97 -15.98 6.97 -5.60
N VAL A 98 -15.09 6.69 -6.57
CA VAL A 98 -14.55 7.71 -7.47
C VAL A 98 -15.62 8.25 -8.43
N ALA A 99 -16.54 7.40 -8.89
CA ALA A 99 -17.66 7.81 -9.73
C ALA A 99 -18.68 8.67 -8.95
N GLU A 100 -18.96 8.32 -7.69
CA GLU A 100 -19.83 9.07 -6.76
C GLU A 100 -19.29 10.48 -6.52
N VAL A 101 -17.99 10.63 -6.26
CA VAL A 101 -17.35 11.94 -6.07
C VAL A 101 -17.46 12.81 -7.33
N ARG A 102 -17.26 12.22 -8.52
CA ARG A 102 -17.38 12.94 -9.81
C ARG A 102 -18.81 13.35 -10.14
N ALA A 103 -19.79 12.55 -9.72
CA ALA A 103 -21.21 12.84 -9.88
C ALA A 103 -21.76 13.79 -8.80
N GLY A 104 -20.93 14.22 -7.83
CA GLY A 104 -21.36 15.09 -6.73
C GLY A 104 -22.26 14.38 -5.71
N ILE A 105 -22.25 13.05 -5.70
CA ILE A 105 -23.06 12.22 -4.82
C ILE A 105 -22.47 12.31 -3.40
N VAL A 106 -23.23 12.92 -2.49
CA VAL A 106 -22.85 13.00 -1.07
C VAL A 106 -23.46 11.82 -0.33
N ARG A 107 -22.62 11.06 0.38
CA ARG A 107 -23.02 9.87 1.14
C ARG A 107 -24.16 10.21 2.11
N GLY A 108 -25.25 9.44 2.05
CA GLY A 108 -26.45 9.63 2.89
C GLY A 108 -27.48 10.64 2.35
N THR A 109 -27.23 11.27 1.19
CA THR A 109 -28.17 12.20 0.55
C THR A 109 -28.69 11.73 -0.80
N HIS A 110 -28.16 10.63 -1.33
CA HIS A 110 -28.51 10.07 -2.64
C HIS A 110 -28.75 8.57 -2.54
N ASP A 111 -29.69 8.06 -3.33
CA ASP A 111 -29.99 6.63 -3.43
C ASP A 111 -28.81 5.88 -4.09
N PRO A 112 -28.21 4.87 -3.43
CA PRO A 112 -27.08 4.13 -3.99
C PRO A 112 -27.44 3.32 -5.25
N ALA A 113 -28.71 2.98 -5.47
CA ALA A 113 -29.12 2.23 -6.65
C ALA A 113 -29.23 3.11 -7.91
N THR A 114 -29.65 4.37 -7.75
CA THR A 114 -29.97 5.27 -8.88
C THR A 114 -29.04 6.48 -8.98
N GLY A 115 -28.30 6.81 -7.91
CA GLY A 115 -27.47 8.00 -7.82
C GLY A 115 -28.24 9.31 -7.73
N LEU A 116 -29.58 9.27 -7.61
CA LEU A 116 -30.43 10.45 -7.50
C LEU A 116 -30.56 10.92 -6.04
N PRO A 117 -30.76 12.22 -5.78
CA PRO A 117 -30.99 12.73 -4.44
C PRO A 117 -32.19 12.04 -3.78
N TYR A 118 -32.09 11.77 -2.47
CA TYR A 118 -33.21 11.26 -1.70
C TYR A 118 -34.36 12.26 -1.70
N THR A 119 -35.54 11.77 -2.06
CA THR A 119 -36.82 12.46 -1.90
C THR A 119 -37.51 11.93 -0.64
N ALA A 120 -38.64 12.52 -0.24
CA ALA A 120 -39.38 12.07 0.94
C ALA A 120 -39.79 10.57 0.87
N GLU A 121 -39.93 10.04 -0.34
CA GLU A 121 -40.35 8.67 -0.61
C GLU A 121 -39.17 7.70 -0.76
N THR A 122 -37.96 8.19 -1.08
CA THR A 122 -36.79 7.34 -1.36
C THR A 122 -35.75 7.34 -0.23
N LYS A 123 -35.96 8.11 0.83
CA LYS A 123 -35.04 8.18 1.98
C LYS A 123 -35.00 6.84 2.74
N PRO A 124 -33.81 6.38 3.19
CA PRO A 124 -33.70 5.20 4.04
C PRO A 124 -34.52 5.36 5.33
N GLN A 125 -35.20 4.28 5.71
CA GLN A 125 -36.06 4.24 6.90
C GLN A 125 -35.29 4.46 8.21
N ARG A 126 -33.96 4.24 8.21
CA ARG A 126 -33.08 4.44 9.36
C ARG A 126 -31.67 4.85 8.93
N ASP A 127 -31.12 5.83 9.64
CA ASP A 127 -29.71 6.23 9.50
C ASP A 127 -28.84 5.43 10.49
N LEU A 128 -27.74 4.88 9.98
CA LEU A 128 -26.77 4.08 10.73
C LEU A 128 -25.41 4.79 10.87
N ALA A 129 -25.39 6.12 10.73
CA ALA A 129 -24.19 6.92 10.96
C ALA A 129 -23.60 6.71 12.37
N ALA A 130 -22.30 6.98 12.49
CA ALA A 130 -21.57 6.82 13.75
C ALA A 130 -22.22 7.66 14.87
N GLY A 131 -22.54 7.01 15.99
CA GLY A 131 -23.23 7.64 17.12
C GLY A 131 -24.76 7.47 17.12
N ALA A 132 -25.35 6.86 16.07
CA ALA A 132 -26.76 6.52 16.09
C ALA A 132 -27.08 5.53 17.24
N PRO A 133 -28.23 5.68 17.91
CA PRO A 133 -28.67 4.74 18.95
C PRO A 133 -28.65 3.31 18.44
N ARG A 134 -28.32 2.34 19.31
CA ARG A 134 -28.41 0.92 18.96
C ARG A 134 -29.84 0.58 18.56
N MET A 135 -29.97 -0.37 17.64
CA MET A 135 -31.28 -0.85 17.19
C MET A 135 -32.01 -1.49 18.35
N THR A 136 -33.25 -1.07 18.59
CA THR A 136 -34.08 -1.64 19.65
C THR A 136 -34.74 -2.93 19.15
N GLN A 137 -35.07 -3.83 20.08
CA GLN A 137 -35.76 -5.08 19.74
C GLN A 137 -37.11 -4.83 19.05
N LYS A 138 -37.80 -3.75 19.44
CA LYS A 138 -39.06 -3.33 18.82
C LYS A 138 -38.89 -2.87 17.37
N GLU A 139 -37.78 -2.22 17.06
CA GLU A 139 -37.45 -1.85 15.68
C GLU A 139 -37.07 -3.08 14.86
N LEU A 140 -36.25 -4.00 15.41
CA LEU A 140 -35.89 -5.26 14.74
C LEU A 140 -37.10 -6.09 14.34
N THR A 141 -38.05 -6.24 15.25
CA THR A 141 -39.31 -6.98 14.99
C THR A 141 -40.19 -6.28 13.95
N THR A 142 -40.16 -4.95 13.90
CA THR A 142 -40.90 -4.17 12.87
C THR A 142 -40.25 -4.30 11.49
N PHE A 143 -38.93 -4.27 11.40
CA PHE A 143 -38.21 -4.39 10.12
C PHE A 143 -38.16 -5.84 9.60
N PHE A 144 -38.12 -6.82 10.50
CA PHE A 144 -37.97 -8.24 10.16
C PHE A 144 -39.01 -9.10 10.91
N PRO A 145 -40.30 -8.96 10.59
CA PRO A 145 -41.36 -9.74 11.24
C PRO A 145 -41.23 -11.25 11.02
N ALA A 146 -40.44 -11.70 10.03
CA ALA A 146 -40.15 -13.11 9.80
C ALA A 146 -39.04 -13.69 10.71
N LEU A 147 -38.23 -12.83 11.36
CA LEU A 147 -37.14 -13.24 12.25
C LEU A 147 -37.51 -13.13 13.74
N SER A 148 -38.65 -12.53 14.06
CA SER A 148 -39.25 -12.63 15.39
C SER A 148 -39.81 -14.05 15.56
N GLY A 149 -38.95 -14.98 15.98
CA GLY A 149 -39.38 -16.28 16.46
C GLY A 149 -40.29 -16.15 17.68
N PRO A 150 -41.02 -17.22 18.05
CA PRO A 150 -41.88 -17.20 19.24
C PRO A 150 -41.05 -16.83 20.47
N GLU A 151 -41.56 -15.92 21.30
CA GLU A 151 -40.99 -15.64 22.62
C GLU A 151 -41.10 -16.92 23.45
N VAL A 152 -39.98 -17.61 23.67
CA VAL A 152 -39.92 -18.75 24.58
C VAL A 152 -39.66 -18.18 25.96
N ASP A 153 -40.61 -18.38 26.87
CA ASP A 153 -40.48 -18.00 28.27
C ASP A 153 -39.54 -19.03 28.95
N ASP A 154 -38.28 -18.69 29.13
CA ASP A 154 -37.23 -19.57 29.65
C ASP A 154 -37.27 -19.75 31.20
N THR A 155 -38.33 -19.28 31.86
CA THR A 155 -38.49 -19.38 33.32
C THR A 155 -38.45 -20.82 33.82
N ASP A 156 -39.04 -21.75 33.06
CA ASP A 156 -39.12 -23.16 33.45
C ASP A 156 -37.75 -23.86 33.43
N ASN A 157 -36.82 -23.40 32.58
CA ASN A 157 -35.46 -23.95 32.51
C ASN A 157 -34.57 -23.40 33.64
N ALA A 158 -34.78 -22.15 34.05
CA ALA A 158 -34.01 -21.54 35.13
C ALA A 158 -34.31 -22.21 36.49
N ASP A 159 -35.59 -22.50 36.76
CA ASP A 159 -36.00 -23.18 38.00
C ASP A 159 -35.47 -24.62 38.06
N ALA A 160 -35.50 -25.35 36.93
CA ALA A 160 -34.94 -26.70 36.85
C ALA A 160 -33.41 -26.75 37.08
N MET A 161 -32.67 -25.72 36.66
CA MET A 161 -31.23 -25.62 36.93
C MET A 161 -30.93 -25.33 38.40
N LEU A 162 -31.71 -24.45 39.03
CA LEU A 162 -31.60 -24.14 40.45
C LEU A 162 -31.89 -25.37 41.33
N ASP A 163 -32.91 -26.15 40.98
CA ASP A 163 -33.22 -27.39 41.70
C ASP A 163 -32.10 -28.44 41.56
N ALA A 164 -31.46 -28.53 40.39
CA ALA A 164 -30.33 -29.42 40.17
C ALA A 164 -29.09 -29.02 40.99
N GLU A 165 -28.76 -27.73 41.04
CA GLU A 165 -27.65 -27.21 41.85
C GLU A 165 -27.90 -27.41 43.36
N LEU A 166 -29.15 -27.23 43.81
CA LEU A 166 -29.53 -27.44 45.20
C LEU A 166 -29.49 -28.93 45.60
N ALA A 167 -29.85 -29.83 44.69
CA ALA A 167 -29.71 -31.27 44.89
C ALA A 167 -28.24 -31.70 45.01
N GLU A 168 -27.36 -31.14 44.17
CA GLU A 168 -25.92 -31.41 44.21
C GLU A 168 -25.26 -30.89 45.50
N ALA A 169 -25.61 -29.68 45.94
CA ALA A 169 -25.13 -29.12 47.21
C ALA A 169 -25.55 -29.96 48.42
N ASN A 170 -26.78 -30.48 48.44
CA ASN A 170 -27.27 -31.35 49.52
C ASN A 170 -26.56 -32.71 49.52
N ALA A 171 -26.27 -33.28 48.35
CA ALA A 171 -25.51 -34.52 48.24
C ALA A 171 -24.07 -34.36 48.76
N ALA A 172 -23.41 -33.24 48.44
CA ALA A 172 -22.07 -32.91 48.94
C ALA A 172 -22.06 -32.72 50.47
N LEU A 173 -23.08 -32.08 51.04
CA LEU A 173 -23.21 -31.89 52.48
C LEU A 173 -23.40 -33.24 53.22
N ALA A 174 -24.19 -34.14 52.65
CA ALA A 174 -24.41 -35.48 53.21
C ALA A 174 -23.13 -36.32 53.20
N GLN A 175 -22.32 -36.23 52.14
CA GLN A 175 -21.02 -36.89 52.07
C GLN A 175 -20.01 -36.30 53.06
N GLY A 176 -19.99 -34.97 53.23
CA GLY A 176 -19.16 -34.30 54.25
C GLY A 176 -19.57 -34.67 55.68
N ALA A 177 -20.86 -34.79 55.96
CA ALA A 177 -21.36 -35.23 57.27
C ALA A 177 -21.00 -36.69 57.59
N LEU A 178 -21.01 -37.57 56.58
CA LEU A 178 -20.55 -38.95 56.71
C LEU A 178 -19.04 -39.04 56.99
N ALA A 179 -18.23 -38.21 56.34
CA ALA A 179 -16.78 -38.14 56.57
C ALA A 179 -16.43 -37.66 57.99
N ILE A 180 -17.16 -36.67 58.52
CA ILE A 180 -16.98 -36.17 59.89
C ILE A 180 -17.43 -37.20 60.93
N ALA A 181 -18.47 -37.99 60.65
CA ALA A 181 -18.95 -39.05 61.54
C ALA A 181 -18.03 -40.28 61.57
N SER A 182 -17.21 -40.51 60.53
CA SER A 182 -16.30 -41.65 60.43
C SER A 182 -14.90 -41.44 61.02
N GLY A 183 -14.54 -40.23 61.45
CA GLY A 183 -13.35 -39.98 62.28
C GLY A 183 -12.00 -40.36 61.65
N GLU A 184 -11.68 -39.74 60.50
CA GLU A 184 -10.29 -39.46 60.07
C GLU A 184 -10.06 -37.95 60.00
#